data_AF-A0A852B6E6-F1
#
_entry.id   AF-A0A852B6E6-F1
#
_cell.length_a   1.000
_cell.length_b   1.000
_cell.length_c   1.000
_cell.angle_alpha   90.00
_cell.angle_beta   90.00
_cell.angle_gamma   90.00
#
_symmetry.space_group_name_H-M   'P 1'
#
loop_
_entity.id
_entity.type
_entity.pdbx_description
1 polymer ?
#
loop_
_entity_poly.entity_id
_entity_poly.type
_entity_poly.pdbx_seq_one_letter_code
_entity_poly.pdbx_strand_id
1 'polypeptide(L)'
;RPYTCRKCLKSFSDCSNLISHQRLHSVEQPYKCEDCGKRFKLTSYLSRHQKMHTGERPYECSKCGKRFRIRAHLLQHQPTHTEERPFCCPICGKGFKHNSYLTTHQCLHTRERP
;
A
#
# COMPACT_ATOMS: atom_id res chain seq x y z
N ARG A 1 -19.99 1.48 11.23
CA ARG A 1 -19.70 0.98 9.85
C ARG A 1 -20.74 -0.10 9.52
N PRO A 2 -21.94 0.27 9.05
CA PRO A 2 -23.06 -0.67 8.93
C PRO A 2 -22.96 -1.60 7.71
N TYR A 3 -22.12 -1.28 6.74
CA TYR A 3 -21.99 -2.04 5.49
C TYR A 3 -20.87 -3.08 5.60
N THR A 4 -21.21 -4.36 5.68
CA THR A 4 -20.20 -5.43 5.86
C THR A 4 -20.09 -6.32 4.63
N CYS A 5 -18.85 -6.58 4.20
CA CYS A 5 -18.56 -7.50 3.12
C CYS A 5 -18.74 -8.94 3.58
N ARG A 6 -19.66 -9.69 2.96
CA ARG A 6 -19.89 -11.10 3.33
C ARG A 6 -18.72 -12.04 3.03
N LYS A 7 -17.82 -11.67 2.10
CA LYS A 7 -16.68 -12.52 1.70
C LYS A 7 -15.49 -12.46 2.67
N CYS A 8 -15.24 -11.31 3.29
CA CYS A 8 -14.07 -11.10 4.15
C CYS A 8 -14.38 -10.37 5.46
N LEU A 9 -15.67 -10.16 5.75
CA LEU A 9 -16.21 -9.54 6.96
C LEU A 9 -15.72 -8.12 7.26
N LYS A 10 -15.06 -7.45 6.30
CA LYS A 10 -14.67 -6.04 6.43
C LYS A 10 -15.90 -5.13 6.43
N SER A 11 -15.96 -4.23 7.40
CA SER A 11 -17.03 -3.23 7.51
C SER A 11 -16.61 -1.87 6.94
N PHE A 12 -17.57 -1.17 6.35
CA PHE A 12 -17.43 0.12 5.67
C PHE A 12 -18.46 1.13 6.21
N SER A 13 -18.13 2.42 6.11
CA SER A 13 -18.98 3.54 6.55
C SER A 13 -20.19 3.75 5.64
N ASP A 14 -20.04 3.44 4.36
CA ASP A 14 -21.02 3.71 3.31
C ASP A 14 -21.09 2.54 2.30
N CYS A 15 -22.22 2.50 1.58
CA CYS A 15 -22.51 1.45 0.61
C CYS A 15 -21.58 1.50 -0.61
N SER A 16 -21.24 2.71 -1.10
CA SER A 16 -20.37 2.91 -2.26
C SER A 16 -18.97 2.31 -2.06
N ASN A 17 -18.42 2.45 -0.86
CA ASN A 17 -17.14 1.85 -0.47
C ASN A 17 -17.24 0.33 -0.34
N LEU A 18 -18.36 -0.20 0.17
CA LEU A 18 -18.60 -1.65 0.17
C LEU A 18 -18.67 -2.20 -1.26
N ILE A 19 -19.41 -1.55 -2.17
CA ILE A 19 -19.53 -1.97 -3.58
C ILE A 19 -18.15 -1.93 -4.26
N SER A 20 -17.41 -0.84 -4.07
CA SER A 20 -16.05 -0.71 -4.63
C SER A 20 -15.10 -1.78 -4.06
N HIS A 21 -15.22 -2.08 -2.77
CA HIS A 21 -14.46 -3.15 -2.15
C HIS A 21 -14.83 -4.53 -2.70
N GLN A 22 -16.11 -4.79 -2.95
CA GLN A 22 -16.56 -6.07 -3.51
C GLN A 22 -15.95 -6.35 -4.88
N ARG A 23 -15.66 -5.32 -5.69
CA ARG A 23 -14.94 -5.47 -6.95
C ARG A 23 -13.54 -6.06 -6.77
N LEU A 24 -12.90 -5.87 -5.61
CA LEU A 24 -11.60 -6.48 -5.31
C LEU A 24 -11.68 -8.01 -5.20
N HIS A 25 -12.85 -8.56 -4.89
CA HIS A 25 -13.12 -10.01 -4.86
C HIS A 25 -13.53 -10.58 -6.22
N SER A 26 -13.73 -9.74 -7.25
CA SER A 26 -14.00 -10.19 -8.61
C SER A 26 -12.70 -10.51 -9.34
N VAL A 27 -12.72 -11.46 -10.27
CA VAL A 27 -11.61 -11.71 -11.21
C VAL A 27 -11.57 -10.62 -12.30
N GLU A 28 -12.71 -9.98 -12.56
CA GLU A 28 -12.82 -8.96 -13.59
C GLU A 28 -11.99 -7.72 -13.27
N GLN A 29 -11.24 -7.28 -14.27
CA GLN A 29 -10.45 -6.06 -14.24
C GLN A 29 -10.92 -5.17 -15.41
N PRO A 30 -12.02 -4.42 -15.24
CA PRO A 30 -12.65 -3.72 -16.36
C PRO A 30 -11.79 -2.58 -16.92
N TYR A 31 -10.88 -2.02 -16.12
CA TYR A 31 -10.12 -0.83 -16.50
C TYR A 31 -8.77 -1.22 -17.08
N LYS A 32 -8.54 -0.95 -18.36
CA LYS A 32 -7.29 -1.24 -19.08
C LYS A 32 -6.43 0.03 -19.21
N CYS A 33 -5.12 -0.12 -19.05
CA CYS A 33 -4.14 0.89 -19.44
C CYS A 33 -3.86 0.73 -20.93
N GLU A 34 -4.07 1.78 -21.71
CA GLU A 34 -3.81 1.72 -23.16
C GLU A 34 -2.32 1.73 -23.50
N ASP A 35 -1.46 2.32 -22.65
CA ASP A 35 -0.02 2.37 -22.89
C ASP A 35 0.69 1.01 -22.76
N CYS A 36 0.19 0.12 -21.90
CA CYS A 36 0.86 -1.17 -21.63
C CYS A 36 -0.08 -2.38 -21.53
N GLY A 37 -1.37 -2.22 -21.77
CA GLY A 37 -2.37 -3.29 -21.73
C GLY A 37 -2.74 -3.81 -20.34
N LYS A 38 -2.08 -3.35 -19.26
CA LYS A 38 -2.36 -3.82 -17.90
C LYS A 38 -3.77 -3.46 -17.46
N ARG A 39 -4.44 -4.40 -16.78
CA ARG A 39 -5.82 -4.24 -16.32
C ARG A 39 -5.92 -4.07 -14.81
N PHE A 40 -6.93 -3.31 -14.36
CA PHE A 40 -7.17 -2.93 -12.98
C PHE A 40 -8.64 -3.10 -12.59
N LYS A 41 -8.88 -3.38 -11.30
CA LYS A 41 -10.23 -3.55 -10.73
C LYS A 41 -10.92 -2.22 -10.42
N LEU A 42 -10.17 -1.13 -10.26
CA LEU A 42 -10.65 0.21 -9.90
C LEU A 42 -10.02 1.28 -10.77
N THR A 43 -10.79 2.30 -11.15
CA THR A 43 -10.31 3.47 -11.92
C THR A 43 -9.20 4.22 -11.21
N SER A 44 -9.30 4.36 -9.88
CA SER A 44 -8.26 5.01 -9.07
C SER A 44 -6.92 4.30 -9.13
N TYR A 45 -6.91 2.97 -9.28
CA TYR A 45 -5.68 2.20 -9.46
C TYR A 45 -5.09 2.36 -10.85
N LEU A 46 -5.93 2.40 -11.89
CA LEU A 46 -5.50 2.72 -13.25
C LEU A 46 -4.90 4.13 -13.31
N SER A 47 -5.59 5.15 -12.78
CA SER A 47 -5.09 6.53 -12.76
C SER A 47 -3.73 6.65 -12.05
N ARG A 48 -3.58 6.00 -10.89
CA ARG A 48 -2.29 5.94 -10.18
C ARG A 48 -1.21 5.22 -10.99
N HIS A 49 -1.58 4.19 -11.73
CA HIS A 49 -0.69 3.46 -12.62
C HIS A 49 -0.26 4.30 -13.82
N GLN A 50 -1.15 5.10 -14.42
CA GLN A 50 -0.81 5.96 -15.56
C GLN A 50 0.25 7.00 -15.23
N LYS A 51 0.31 7.47 -13.97
CA LYS A 51 1.44 8.30 -13.49
C LYS A 51 2.81 7.64 -13.64
N MET A 52 2.84 6.32 -13.86
CA MET A 52 4.06 5.59 -14.18
C MET A 52 4.60 5.86 -15.56
N HIS A 53 3.70 5.99 -16.54
CA HIS A 53 4.04 6.27 -17.92
C HIS A 53 4.42 7.75 -18.11
N THR A 54 3.70 8.67 -17.46
CA THR A 54 3.98 10.11 -17.56
C THR A 54 5.22 10.56 -16.78
N GLY A 55 5.73 9.72 -15.88
CA GLY A 55 6.81 10.11 -14.98
C GLY A 55 6.40 11.11 -13.89
N GLU A 56 5.12 11.47 -13.78
CA GLU A 56 4.61 12.46 -12.81
C GLU A 56 4.94 12.03 -11.36
N ARG A 57 5.60 12.93 -10.62
CA ARG A 57 5.91 12.78 -9.20
C ARG A 57 5.48 14.03 -8.44
N PRO A 58 4.18 14.14 -8.10
CA PRO A 58 3.63 15.37 -7.54
C PRO A 58 3.94 15.56 -6.06
N TYR A 59 4.39 14.51 -5.35
CA TYR A 59 4.63 14.56 -3.92
C TYR A 59 6.11 14.71 -3.62
N GLU A 60 6.52 15.83 -3.05
CA GLU A 60 7.93 16.11 -2.74
C GLU A 60 8.22 16.01 -1.25
N CYS A 61 9.38 15.45 -0.90
CA CYS A 61 9.88 15.48 0.46
C CYS A 61 10.57 16.82 0.74
N SER A 62 10.02 17.61 1.66
CA SER A 62 10.58 18.91 2.04
C SER A 62 11.99 18.82 2.65
N LYS A 63 12.40 17.67 3.20
CA LYS A 63 13.72 17.51 3.83
C LYS A 63 14.84 17.22 2.83
N CYS A 64 14.56 16.57 1.70
CA CYS A 64 15.60 16.13 0.76
C CYS A 64 15.27 16.36 -0.72
N GLY A 65 14.14 17.00 -1.04
CA GLY A 65 13.70 17.24 -2.41
C GLY A 65 13.26 15.99 -3.19
N LYS A 66 13.31 14.79 -2.57
CA LYS A 66 12.97 13.55 -3.25
C LYS A 66 11.48 13.51 -3.59
N ARG A 67 11.17 13.25 -4.86
CA ARG A 67 9.78 13.23 -5.37
C ARG A 67 9.22 11.81 -5.51
N PHE A 68 7.93 11.68 -5.21
CA PHE A 68 7.17 10.44 -5.20
C PHE A 68 5.91 10.57 -6.05
N ARG A 69 5.54 9.46 -6.68
CA ARG A 69 4.30 9.35 -7.49
C ARG A 69 3.04 9.22 -6.63
N ILE A 70 3.18 8.69 -5.42
CA ILE A 70 2.09 8.32 -4.52
C ILE A 70 2.34 8.92 -3.13
N ARG A 71 1.35 9.61 -2.55
CA ARG A 71 1.45 10.24 -1.22
C ARG A 71 1.85 9.27 -0.13
N ALA A 72 1.28 8.05 -0.14
CA ALA A 72 1.62 7.02 0.83
C ALA A 72 3.12 6.67 0.84
N HIS A 73 3.78 6.69 -0.33
CA HIS A 73 5.22 6.43 -0.41
C HIS A 73 6.05 7.58 0.16
N LEU A 74 5.59 8.83 -0.01
CA LEU A 74 6.21 9.98 0.66
C LEU A 74 6.09 9.85 2.19
N LEU A 75 4.89 9.52 2.70
CA LEU A 75 4.68 9.33 4.14
C LEU A 75 5.53 8.18 4.70
N GLN A 76 5.64 7.08 3.96
CA GLN A 76 6.55 5.98 4.33
C GLN A 76 8.02 6.41 4.27
N HIS A 77 8.40 7.33 3.37
CA HIS A 77 9.77 7.81 3.26
C HIS A 77 10.16 8.78 4.39
N GLN A 78 9.24 9.58 4.93
CA GLN A 78 9.56 10.60 5.94
C GLN A 78 10.33 10.07 7.17
N PRO A 79 9.99 8.90 7.76
CA PRO A 79 10.76 8.29 8.85
C PRO A 79 12.20 7.91 8.50
N THR A 80 12.57 7.88 7.21
CA THR A 80 13.97 7.61 6.84
C THR A 80 14.91 8.74 7.26
N HIS A 81 14.39 9.96 7.40
CA HIS A 81 15.13 11.13 7.90
C HIS A 81 15.23 11.19 9.42
N THR A 82 14.47 10.36 10.15
CA THR A 82 14.59 10.23 11.60
C THR A 82 15.32 8.93 11.92
N GLU A 83 16.07 8.90 13.02
CA GLU A 83 16.66 7.64 13.52
C GLU A 83 15.64 6.78 14.26
N GLU A 84 14.40 7.25 14.37
CA GLU A 84 13.31 6.54 14.99
C GLU A 84 13.06 5.20 14.30
N ARG A 85 13.10 4.15 15.12
CA ARG A 85 12.78 2.77 14.74
C ARG A 85 11.56 2.34 15.54
N PRO A 86 10.36 2.83 15.18
CA PRO A 86 9.14 2.61 15.97
C PRO A 86 8.71 1.15 16.01
N PHE A 87 9.25 0.29 15.13
CA PHE A 87 8.91 -1.12 15.07
C PHE A 87 10.06 -1.95 15.62
N CYS A 88 9.93 -2.47 16.84
CA CYS A 88 10.94 -3.31 17.48
C CYS A 88 10.54 -4.79 17.43
N CYS A 89 11.52 -5.65 17.21
CA CYS A 89 11.33 -7.09 17.33
C CYS A 89 11.15 -7.48 18.80
N PRO A 90 10.06 -8.13 19.19
CA PRO A 90 9.85 -8.54 20.57
C PRO A 90 10.78 -9.69 21.01
N ILE A 91 11.40 -10.40 20.06
CA ILE A 91 12.25 -11.57 20.32
C ILE A 91 13.70 -11.15 20.57
N CYS A 92 14.25 -10.26 19.73
CA CYS A 92 15.66 -9.86 19.80
C CYS A 92 15.90 -8.36 20.00
N GLY A 93 14.85 -7.55 20.17
CA GLY A 93 14.94 -6.10 20.39
C GLY A 93 15.36 -5.27 19.18
N LYS A 94 15.63 -5.88 18.02
CA LYS A 94 16.08 -5.15 16.83
C LYS A 94 15.00 -4.18 16.33
N GLY A 95 15.34 -2.90 16.22
CA GLY A 95 14.47 -1.85 15.70
C GLY A 95 14.48 -1.72 14.17
N PHE A 96 13.32 -1.43 13.59
CA PHE A 96 13.07 -1.24 12.16
C PHE A 96 12.30 0.04 11.90
N LYS A 97 12.56 0.68 10.74
CA LYS A 97 11.85 1.88 10.30
C LYS A 97 10.46 1.59 9.69
N HIS A 98 10.21 0.36 9.25
CA HIS A 98 8.95 -0.07 8.63
C HIS A 98 8.46 -1.40 9.21
N ASN A 99 7.15 -1.52 9.42
CA ASN A 99 6.54 -2.74 9.95
C ASN A 99 6.76 -3.96 9.03
N SER A 100 6.75 -3.78 7.71
CA SER A 100 6.99 -4.88 6.76
C SER A 100 8.38 -5.53 6.95
N TYR A 101 9.39 -4.74 7.30
CA TYR A 101 10.73 -5.26 7.60
C TYR A 101 10.77 -5.98 8.95
N LEU A 102 10.01 -5.51 9.94
CA LEU A 102 9.84 -6.24 11.19
C LEU A 102 9.13 -7.59 10.95
N THR A 103 8.02 -7.61 10.21
CA THR A 103 7.28 -8.85 9.92
C THR A 103 8.15 -9.88 9.19
N THR A 104 8.87 -9.46 8.14
CA THR A 104 9.80 -10.36 7.43
C THR A 104 10.97 -10.81 8.31
N HIS A 105 11.49 -9.93 9.18
CA HIS A 105 12.50 -10.31 10.16
C HIS A 105 11.98 -11.33 11.18
N GLN A 106 10.73 -11.21 11.63
CA GLN A 106 10.11 -12.14 12.57
C GLN A 106 10.04 -13.57 12.02
N CYS A 107 9.88 -13.73 10.70
CA CYS A 107 9.92 -15.04 10.05
C CYS A 107 11.28 -15.77 10.24
N LEU A 108 12.38 -15.04 10.45
CA LEU A 108 13.68 -15.65 10.70
C LEU A 108 13.77 -16.30 12.09
N HIS A 109 12.96 -15.84 13.05
CA HIS A 109 12.91 -16.41 14.41
C HIS A 109 12.00 -17.63 14.49
N THR A 110 10.98 -17.72 13.63
CA THR A 110 10.01 -18.83 13.65
C THR A 110 10.52 -20.10 12.96
N ARG A 111 11.73 -20.11 12.37
CA ARG A 111 12.32 -21.24 11.60
C ARG A 111 11.44 -21.83 10.48
N GLU A 112 10.23 -21.34 10.27
CA GLU A 112 9.43 -21.64 9.09
C GLU A 112 9.92 -20.75 7.94
N ARG A 113 10.80 -21.33 7.12
CA ARG A 113 10.99 -20.86 5.74
C ARG A 113 9.64 -20.98 5.03
N PRO A 114 9.23 -19.98 4.23
CA PRO A 114 8.12 -20.16 3.30
C PRO A 114 8.42 -21.27 2.29
#